data_AF-A0A661W1Z5-F1
#
_entry.id   AF-A0A661W1Z5-F1
#
_cell.length_a   1.000
_cell.length_b   1.000
_cell.length_c   1.000
_cell.angle_alpha   90.00
_cell.angle_beta   90.00
_cell.angle_gamma   90.00
#
_symmetry.space_group_name_H-M   'P 1'
#
loop_
_entity.id
_entity.type
_entity.pdbx_description
1 polymer ?
#
loop_
_entity_poly.entity_id
_entity_poly.type
_entity_poly.pdbx_seq_one_letter_code
_entity_poly.pdbx_strand_id
1 'polypeptide(L)'
;MVKVKRKPKQRHIPERTCIACRTKRPKRDLVRVVRAATGEVLVDETGKRNGRGAYLCRQRECWEQALRRGSLNRALGTMLNTDEIAALQAYAAALPGTPVIIAQETLALSGPKQEVEHE
;
A
#
# COMPACT_ATOMS: atom_id res chain seq x y z
N MET A 1 -19.84 29.93 41.54
CA MET A 1 -19.85 29.65 40.09
C MET A 1 -18.80 28.61 39.75
N VAL A 2 -19.17 27.33 39.58
CA VAL A 2 -18.23 26.23 39.27
C VAL A 2 -18.07 26.13 37.74
N LYS A 3 -16.86 26.37 37.23
CA LYS A 3 -16.55 26.25 35.79
C LYS A 3 -16.49 24.78 35.40
N VAL A 4 -17.54 24.28 34.75
CA VAL A 4 -17.58 22.91 34.19
C VAL A 4 -16.65 22.84 32.98
N LYS A 5 -15.52 22.11 33.11
CA LYS A 5 -14.58 21.85 32.01
C LYS A 5 -15.23 20.89 31.01
N ARG A 6 -15.50 21.35 29.79
CA ARG A 6 -16.06 20.52 28.71
C ARG A 6 -15.02 19.48 28.24
N LYS A 7 -15.42 18.20 28.19
CA LYS A 7 -14.58 17.09 27.70
C LYS A 7 -14.30 17.30 26.19
N PRO A 8 -13.06 17.12 25.71
CA PRO A 8 -12.74 17.35 24.31
C PRO A 8 -13.53 16.38 23.42
N LYS A 9 -14.22 16.93 22.41
CA LYS A 9 -14.98 16.17 21.42
C LYS A 9 -13.99 15.29 20.64
N GLN A 10 -14.23 13.98 20.59
CA GLN A 10 -13.39 13.06 19.81
C GLN A 10 -13.33 13.54 18.36
N ARG A 11 -12.12 13.82 17.86
CA ARG A 11 -11.93 14.31 16.49
C ARG A 11 -12.05 13.12 15.55
N HIS A 12 -12.84 13.28 14.48
CA HIS A 12 -12.96 12.28 13.43
C HIS A 12 -11.58 11.98 12.82
N ILE A 13 -11.16 10.71 12.86
CA ILE A 13 -9.90 10.27 12.27
C ILE A 13 -10.15 10.03 10.77
N PRO A 14 -9.49 10.75 9.86
CA PRO A 14 -9.69 10.53 8.43
C PRO A 14 -9.18 9.14 8.04
N GLU A 15 -10.03 8.36 7.40
CA GLU A 15 -9.67 7.09 6.79
C GLU A 15 -9.37 7.27 5.30
N ARG A 16 -8.48 6.45 4.76
CA ARG A 16 -8.15 6.39 3.34
C ARG A 16 -8.11 4.94 2.89
N THR A 17 -8.27 4.73 1.59
CA THR A 17 -8.27 3.39 0.98
C THR A 17 -6.91 3.11 0.35
N CYS A 18 -6.34 1.95 0.69
CA CYS A 18 -5.13 1.46 0.02
C CYS A 18 -5.44 1.09 -1.43
N ILE A 19 -4.65 1.56 -2.40
CA ILE A 19 -4.89 1.27 -3.82
C ILE A 19 -4.57 -0.19 -4.22
N ALA A 20 -3.83 -0.92 -3.39
CA ALA A 20 -3.47 -2.32 -3.63
C ALA A 20 -4.53 -3.29 -3.07
N CYS A 21 -4.70 -3.31 -1.75
CA CYS A 21 -5.63 -4.22 -1.07
C CYS A 21 -7.07 -3.70 -0.96
N ARG A 22 -7.32 -2.42 -1.31
CA ARG A 22 -8.63 -1.76 -1.24
C ARG A 22 -9.24 -1.67 0.17
N THR A 23 -8.48 -1.97 1.22
CA THR A 23 -8.91 -1.82 2.61
C THR A 23 -8.85 -0.36 3.05
N LYS A 24 -9.86 0.09 3.81
CA LYS A 24 -9.84 1.40 4.49
C LYS A 24 -9.01 1.30 5.76
N ARG A 25 -8.12 2.26 5.97
CA ARG A 25 -7.32 2.40 7.18
C ARG A 25 -7.19 3.86 7.60
N PRO A 26 -6.89 4.14 8.88
CA PRO A 26 -6.56 5.48 9.33
C PRO A 26 -5.43 6.08 8.49
N LYS A 27 -5.51 7.38 8.18
CA LYS A 27 -4.50 8.11 7.38
C LYS A 27 -3.06 7.87 7.87
N ARG A 28 -2.87 7.73 9.18
CA ARG A 28 -1.56 7.50 9.83
C ARG A 28 -0.92 6.15 9.51
N ASP A 29 -1.74 5.14 9.18
CA ASP A 29 -1.29 3.77 8.93
C ASP A 29 -1.00 3.52 7.44
N LEU A 30 -1.16 4.57 6.63
CA LEU A 30 -0.95 4.56 5.18
C LEU A 30 0.16 5.53 4.81
N VAL A 31 0.96 5.14 3.83
CA VAL A 31 1.97 5.95 3.19
C VAL A 31 1.38 6.54 1.92
N ARG A 32 1.61 7.82 1.69
CA ARG A 32 1.20 8.48 0.45
C ARG A 32 2.36 8.43 -0.54
N VAL A 33 2.08 8.06 -1.78
CA VAL A 33 2.96 8.27 -2.93
C VAL A 33 2.39 9.43 -3.72
N VAL A 34 3.21 10.42 -4.06
CA VAL A 34 2.78 11.63 -4.76
C VAL A 34 3.51 11.76 -6.08
N ARG A 35 2.78 12.15 -7.11
CA ARG A 35 3.35 12.66 -8.35
C ARG A 35 3.48 14.17 -8.24
N ALA A 36 4.72 14.66 -8.23
CA ALA A 36 5.02 16.09 -8.21
C ALA A 36 4.67 16.75 -9.56
N ALA A 37 4.60 18.08 -9.58
CA ALA A 37 4.38 18.85 -10.80
C ALA A 37 5.53 18.67 -11.83
N THR A 38 6.73 18.33 -11.36
CA THR A 38 7.89 17.96 -12.19
C THR A 38 7.70 16.65 -12.95
N GLY A 39 6.67 15.87 -12.60
CA GLY A 39 6.40 14.56 -13.17
C GLY A 39 6.95 13.40 -12.33
N GLU A 40 7.85 13.68 -11.39
CA GLU A 40 8.51 12.67 -10.55
C GLU A 40 7.57 12.07 -9.52
N VAL A 41 7.69 10.77 -9.30
CA VAL A 41 6.94 10.02 -8.30
C VAL A 41 7.79 9.78 -7.05
N LEU A 42 7.30 10.27 -5.91
CA LEU A 42 8.02 10.29 -4.65
C LEU A 42 7.16 9.77 -3.50
N VAL A 43 7.79 9.16 -2.50
CA VAL A 43 7.15 8.79 -1.25
C VAL A 43 6.98 10.02 -0.35
N ASP A 44 5.75 10.27 0.11
CA ASP A 44 5.38 11.39 0.97
C ASP A 44 4.74 10.89 2.29
N GLU A 45 5.56 10.68 3.31
CA GLU A 45 5.06 10.36 4.65
C GLU A 45 4.45 11.56 5.36
N THR A 46 4.82 12.78 4.97
CA THR A 46 4.36 14.01 5.61
C THR A 46 2.93 14.38 5.20
N GLY A 47 2.51 13.94 4.01
CA GLY A 47 1.23 14.29 3.40
C GLY A 47 1.13 15.78 3.02
N LYS A 48 2.26 16.50 2.93
CA LYS A 48 2.31 17.95 2.65
C LYS A 48 2.67 18.25 1.19
N ARG A 49 3.10 17.27 0.41
CA ARG A 49 3.50 17.51 -0.98
C ARG A 49 2.29 17.75 -1.88
N ASN A 50 2.41 18.73 -2.76
CA ASN A 50 1.40 19.05 -3.75
C ASN A 50 1.47 18.08 -4.93
N GLY A 51 0.30 17.73 -5.46
CA GLY A 51 0.18 16.82 -6.60
C GLY A 51 -0.78 15.66 -6.37
N ARG A 52 -0.91 14.82 -7.40
CA ARG A 52 -1.80 13.66 -7.38
C ARG A 52 -1.19 12.59 -6.49
N GLY A 53 -1.94 12.15 -5.48
CA GLY A 53 -1.47 11.21 -4.49
C GLY A 53 -2.24 9.89 -4.50
N ALA A 54 -1.53 8.80 -4.24
CA ALA A 54 -2.09 7.48 -3.99
C ALA A 54 -1.69 7.01 -2.58
N TYR A 55 -2.55 6.25 -1.92
CA TYR A 55 -2.27 5.72 -0.57
C TYR A 55 -1.98 4.23 -0.64
N LEU A 56 -0.92 3.81 0.04
CA LEU A 56 -0.51 2.43 0.22
C LEU A 56 -0.36 2.10 1.69
N CYS A 57 -0.63 0.85 2.00
CA CYS A 57 -0.36 0.21 3.27
C CYS A 57 1.14 0.25 3.62
N ARG A 58 1.50 0.43 4.90
CA ARG A 58 2.88 0.25 5.42
C ARG A 58 3.28 -1.25 5.46
N GLN A 59 3.05 -1.96 4.36
CA GLN A 59 3.25 -3.40 4.22
C GLN A 59 3.85 -3.68 2.84
N ARG A 60 4.97 -4.39 2.80
CA ARG A 60 5.72 -4.67 1.57
C ARG A 60 4.85 -5.23 0.44
N GLU A 61 3.94 -6.14 0.76
CA GLU A 61 3.07 -6.84 -0.19
C GLU A 61 2.16 -5.87 -0.95
N CYS A 62 1.66 -4.82 -0.27
CA CYS A 62 0.82 -3.82 -0.93
C CYS A 62 1.60 -3.00 -1.95
N TRP A 63 2.89 -2.76 -1.71
CA TRP A 63 3.74 -2.03 -2.65
C TRP A 63 4.09 -2.90 -3.85
N GLU A 64 4.50 -4.14 -3.62
CA GLU A 64 4.79 -5.11 -4.67
C GLU A 64 3.56 -5.35 -5.55
N GLN A 65 2.39 -5.54 -4.94
CA GLN A 65 1.13 -5.72 -5.66
C GLN A 65 0.75 -4.47 -6.47
N ALA A 66 0.95 -3.27 -5.92
CA ALA A 66 0.64 -2.02 -6.61
C ALA A 66 1.54 -1.78 -7.83
N LEU A 67 2.84 -2.10 -7.71
CA LEU A 67 3.81 -2.03 -8.80
C LEU A 67 3.50 -3.09 -9.86
N ARG A 68 3.31 -4.36 -9.45
CA ARG A 68 3.02 -5.48 -10.36
C ARG A 68 1.75 -5.29 -11.17
N ARG A 69 0.68 -4.76 -10.55
CA ARG A 69 -0.61 -4.54 -11.21
C ARG A 69 -0.71 -3.21 -11.97
N GLY A 70 0.32 -2.35 -11.88
CA GLY A 70 0.27 -0.98 -12.41
C GLY A 70 -0.78 -0.10 -11.74
N SER A 71 -1.21 -0.43 -10.52
CA SER A 71 -2.21 0.36 -9.77
C SER A 71 -1.68 1.77 -9.48
N LEU A 72 -0.38 1.91 -9.24
CA LEU A 72 0.26 3.22 -9.05
C LEU A 72 0.20 4.08 -10.31
N ASN A 73 0.50 3.50 -11.48
CA ASN A 73 0.43 4.22 -12.76
C ASN A 73 -0.98 4.78 -13.00
N ARG A 74 -2.01 3.96 -12.75
CA ARG A 74 -3.41 4.36 -12.87
C ARG A 74 -3.81 5.41 -11.84
N ALA A 75 -3.39 5.24 -10.58
CA ALA A 75 -3.75 6.13 -9.48
C ALA A 75 -3.07 7.51 -9.60
N LEU A 76 -1.84 7.56 -10.09
CA LEU A 76 -1.05 8.78 -10.30
C LEU A 76 -1.26 9.38 -11.70
N GLY A 77 -1.83 8.62 -12.63
CA GLY A 77 -2.05 9.04 -14.01
C GLY A 77 -0.74 9.31 -14.74
N THR A 78 0.29 8.49 -14.49
CA THR A 78 1.59 8.57 -15.13
C THR A 78 2.15 7.17 -15.35
N MET A 79 3.08 7.02 -16.29
CA MET A 79 3.92 5.83 -16.37
C MET A 79 5.11 6.02 -15.46
N LEU A 80 5.32 5.08 -14.53
CA LEU A 80 6.52 5.04 -13.72
C LEU A 80 7.70 4.57 -14.57
N ASN A 81 8.83 5.26 -14.45
CA ASN A 81 10.08 4.82 -15.07
C ASN A 81 10.79 3.75 -14.21
N THR A 82 11.85 3.14 -14.75
CA THR A 82 12.59 2.07 -14.05
C THR A 82 13.20 2.55 -12.74
N ASP A 83 13.72 3.78 -12.70
CA ASP A 83 14.38 4.35 -11.51
C ASP A 83 13.36 4.61 -10.38
N GLU A 84 12.17 5.13 -10.74
CA GLU A 84 11.05 5.33 -9.83
C GLU A 84 10.55 3.98 -9.29
N ILE A 85 10.42 2.96 -10.15
CA ILE A 85 10.04 1.62 -9.72
C ILE A 85 11.07 1.07 -8.74
N ALA A 86 12.36 1.16 -9.06
CA ALA A 86 13.45 0.70 -8.20
C ALA A 86 13.46 1.44 -6.85
N ALA A 87 13.26 2.76 -6.84
CA ALA A 87 13.17 3.55 -5.62
C ALA A 87 11.97 3.13 -4.74
N LEU A 88 10.80 2.90 -5.35
CA LEU A 88 9.62 2.43 -4.63
C LEU A 88 9.79 0.99 -4.10
N GLN A 89 10.50 0.12 -4.84
CA GLN A 89 10.86 -1.22 -4.38
C GLN A 89 11.85 -1.19 -3.23
N ALA A 90 12.86 -0.32 -3.28
CA ALA A 90 13.82 -0.12 -2.19
C ALA A 90 13.11 0.35 -0.92
N TYR A 91 12.17 1.30 -1.04
CA TYR A 91 11.34 1.70 0.09
C TYR A 91 10.49 0.54 0.61
N ALA A 92 9.87 -0.24 -0.28
CA ALA A 92 9.05 -1.38 0.10
C ALA A 92 9.85 -2.48 0.83
N ALA A 93 11.10 -2.70 0.46
CA ALA A 93 11.99 -3.67 1.10
C ALA A 93 12.29 -3.32 2.57
N ALA A 94 12.23 -2.04 2.94
CA ALA A 94 12.39 -1.59 4.32
C ALA A 94 11.11 -1.72 5.17
N LEU A 95 9.97 -2.06 4.57
CA LEU A 95 8.71 -2.22 5.28
C LEU A 95 8.55 -3.66 5.81
N PRO A 96 7.89 -3.84 6.97
CA PRO A 96 7.56 -5.17 7.45
C PRO A 96 6.64 -5.87 6.44
N GLY A 97 7.01 -7.10 6.08
CA GLY A 97 6.09 -8.00 5.40
C GLY A 97 5.02 -8.44 6.39
N THR A 98 3.75 -8.28 6.04
CA THR A 98 2.64 -8.83 6.83
C THR A 98 1.92 -9.83 5.95
N PRO A 99 1.52 -11.01 6.47
CA PRO A 99 0.68 -11.91 5.71
C PRO A 99 -0.61 -11.16 5.34
N VAL A 100 -0.78 -10.91 4.04
CA VAL A 100 -2.11 -10.66 3.48
C VAL A 100 -2.90 -11.92 3.83
N ILE A 101 -3.87 -11.82 4.74
CA ILE A 101 -4.91 -12.84 4.85
C ILE A 101 -5.70 -12.71 3.55
N ILE A 102 -5.28 -13.47 2.55
CA ILE A 102 -5.93 -13.57 1.25
C ILE A 102 -7.24 -14.31 1.51
N ALA A 103 -8.34 -13.58 1.63
CA ALA A 103 -9.64 -14.21 1.53
C ALA A 103 -9.85 -14.63 0.07
N GLN A 104 -9.69 -15.94 -0.14
CA GLN A 104 -10.20 -16.83 -1.21
C GLN A 104 -9.30 -17.01 -2.46
N GLU A 105 -8.71 -18.21 -2.63
CA GLU A 105 -9.39 -19.36 -3.29
C GLU A 105 -8.63 -20.70 -3.03
N THR A 106 -9.37 -21.65 -2.44
CA THR A 106 -9.30 -23.13 -2.45
C THR A 106 -8.07 -23.92 -2.92
N LEU A 107 -7.68 -24.87 -2.04
CA LEU A 107 -7.43 -26.30 -2.31
C LEU A 107 -6.41 -26.70 -3.40
N ALA A 108 -5.23 -27.13 -2.97
CA ALA A 108 -4.56 -28.32 -3.51
C ALA A 108 -3.58 -28.89 -2.49
N LEU A 109 -4.04 -29.89 -1.74
CA LEU A 109 -3.18 -30.98 -1.31
C LEU A 109 -2.67 -31.64 -2.58
N SER A 110 -1.46 -31.28 -3.05
CA SER A 110 -0.72 -32.15 -3.96
C SER A 110 -0.25 -33.34 -3.14
N GLY A 111 -0.96 -34.46 -3.33
CA GLY A 111 -0.60 -35.78 -2.82
C GLY A 111 0.81 -36.21 -3.22
N PRO A 112 1.28 -37.33 -2.64
CA PRO A 112 2.67 -37.74 -2.66
C PRO A 112 3.16 -38.14 -4.06
N LYS A 113 4.46 -37.89 -4.25
CA LYS A 113 5.31 -38.43 -5.32
C LYS A 113 5.04 -39.93 -5.55
N GLN A 114 4.75 -40.33 -6.78
CA GLN A 114 5.15 -41.62 -7.36
C GLN A 114 4.77 -41.74 -8.84
N GLU A 115 5.79 -41.74 -9.70
CA GLU A 115 5.87 -42.32 -11.05
C GLU A 115 7.39 -42.30 -11.36
N VAL A 116 8.19 -43.21 -10.77
CA VAL A 116 8.63 -44.48 -11.37
C VAL A 116 8.05 -44.81 -12.73
N GLU A 117 8.87 -44.66 -13.78
CA GLU A 117 8.94 -45.61 -14.89
C GLU A 117 10.17 -45.35 -15.79
N HIS A 118 11.04 -46.38 -15.91
CA HIS A 118 11.65 -46.96 -17.13
C HIS A 118 13.08 -47.45 -16.89
N GLU A 119 13.24 -48.74 -16.60
CA GLU A 119 13.75 -49.77 -17.54
C GLU A 119 13.39 -51.17 -17.05
#